data_AF-A0A163EQP9-F1
#
_entry.id   AF-A0A163EQP9-F1
#
_cell.length_a   1.000
_cell.length_b   1.000
_cell.length_c   1.000
_cell.angle_alpha   90.00
_cell.angle_beta   90.00
_cell.angle_gamma   90.00
#
_symmetry.space_group_name_H-M   'P 1'
#
loop_
_entity.id
_entity.type
_entity.pdbx_description
1 polymer ?
#
loop_
_entity_poly.entity_id
_entity_poly.type
_entity_poly.pdbx_seq_one_letter_code
_entity_poly.pdbx_strand_id
1 'polypeptide(L)'
;MNQYPNFIEAANELDELSLEGIFGEVTRKLVEQRELVSQTDYFVTILDEWLSETNQYGKPIVKRIMMLFIKLYIEAFEINPEETIEVLAAYWRGTKDNPESEGISGYTETVRYHHEAKRIITELEGKSERKLSEQKHAMASFLTAYSKSVEYIGQILVPCIQLVHIINGEQVDTIRVMKSPLYEKVKLFNEASSNKYKAITDVLNRDIRNADSHLNIRYVPSKGIIEYKKRMGAKIKTYEVTVHDWFLNIYPKVGWVIQAYIYSGVLICIGFSNKPKFIEKYKQIFNSES
;
A
#
# COMPACT_ATOMS: atom_id res chain seq x y z
N MET A 1 21.55 22.93 4.01
CA MET A 1 21.30 21.56 4.50
C MET A 1 19.89 21.19 4.02
N ASN A 2 19.73 20.07 3.32
CA ASN A 2 18.46 19.72 2.67
C ASN A 2 17.38 19.43 3.73
N GLN A 3 16.17 19.97 3.58
CA GLN A 3 15.15 19.88 4.65
C GLN A 3 14.52 18.49 4.80
N TYR A 4 14.68 17.61 3.80
CA TYR A 4 14.07 16.27 3.76
C TYR A 4 15.03 15.24 3.13
N PRO A 5 16.16 14.89 3.78
CA PRO A 5 17.19 14.04 3.18
C PRO A 5 16.67 12.66 2.78
N ASN A 6 15.94 11.97 3.67
CA ASN A 6 15.42 10.62 3.43
C ASN A 6 14.42 10.57 2.27
N PHE A 7 13.51 11.55 2.21
CA PHE A 7 12.59 11.68 1.08
C PHE A 7 13.32 11.81 -0.25
N ILE A 8 14.37 12.64 -0.31
CA ILE A 8 15.10 12.88 -1.55
C ILE A 8 15.90 11.64 -1.96
N GLU A 9 16.54 10.97 -1.01
CA GLU A 9 17.25 9.71 -1.26
C GLU A 9 16.31 8.64 -1.80
N ALA A 10 15.19 8.39 -1.14
CA ALA A 10 14.21 7.39 -1.55
C ALA A 10 13.50 7.74 -2.87
N ALA A 11 13.26 9.04 -3.14
CA ALA A 11 12.72 9.50 -4.42
C ALA A 11 13.71 9.27 -5.57
N ASN A 12 14.99 9.59 -5.35
CA ASN A 12 16.04 9.36 -6.34
C ASN A 12 16.22 7.86 -6.63
N GLU A 13 16.24 7.02 -5.58
CA GLU A 13 16.29 5.56 -5.75
C GLU A 13 15.11 5.07 -6.60
N LEU A 14 13.89 5.52 -6.30
CA LEU A 14 12.70 5.11 -7.05
C LEU A 14 12.78 5.55 -8.53
N ASP A 15 13.30 6.74 -8.80
CA ASP A 15 13.51 7.24 -10.16
C ASP A 15 14.57 6.44 -10.91
N GLU A 16 15.71 6.13 -10.27
CA GLU A 16 16.77 5.29 -10.84
C GLU A 16 16.22 3.90 -11.22
N LEU A 17 15.54 3.22 -10.29
CA LEU A 17 14.93 1.91 -10.53
C LEU A 17 13.88 1.97 -11.66
N SER A 18 13.13 3.07 -11.75
CA SER A 18 12.15 3.30 -12.83
C SER A 18 12.82 3.48 -14.18
N LEU A 19 13.91 4.25 -14.24
CA LEU A 19 14.68 4.51 -15.46
C LEU A 19 15.44 3.26 -15.95
N GLU A 20 15.87 2.40 -15.04
CA GLU A 20 16.38 1.06 -15.36
C GLU A 20 15.30 0.12 -15.96
N GLY A 21 14.03 0.49 -15.85
CA GLY A 21 12.91 -0.27 -16.40
C GLY A 21 12.42 -1.41 -15.51
N ILE A 22 12.82 -1.44 -14.23
CA ILE A 22 12.39 -2.47 -13.26
C ILE A 22 10.86 -2.57 -13.18
N PHE A 23 10.19 -1.43 -13.25
CA PHE A 23 8.73 -1.31 -13.18
C PHE A 23 8.04 -1.34 -14.56
N GLY A 24 8.78 -1.69 -15.61
CA GLY A 24 8.30 -1.77 -16.99
C GLY A 24 8.36 -0.45 -17.76
N GLU A 25 8.15 -0.57 -19.06
CA GLU A 25 8.37 0.51 -20.03
C GLU A 25 7.44 1.71 -19.85
N VAL A 26 6.19 1.47 -19.44
CA VAL A 26 5.21 2.54 -19.20
C VAL A 26 5.69 3.44 -18.06
N THR A 27 6.12 2.85 -16.95
CA THR A 27 6.65 3.59 -15.79
C THR A 27 7.90 4.38 -16.17
N ARG A 28 8.82 3.78 -16.93
CA ARG A 28 10.02 4.47 -17.41
C ARG A 28 9.67 5.72 -18.21
N LYS A 29 8.79 5.59 -19.20
CA LYS A 29 8.33 6.72 -20.03
C LYS A 29 7.65 7.81 -19.21
N LEU A 30 6.86 7.43 -18.19
CA LEU A 30 6.26 8.40 -17.29
C LEU A 30 7.31 9.22 -16.54
N VAL A 31 8.38 8.60 -16.03
CA VAL A 31 9.46 9.32 -15.36
C VAL A 31 10.20 10.25 -16.32
N GLU A 32 10.53 9.79 -17.53
CA GLU A 32 11.17 10.60 -18.58
C GLU A 32 10.35 11.84 -18.98
N GLN A 33 9.03 11.74 -18.90
CA GLN A 33 8.10 12.82 -19.27
C GLN A 33 7.72 13.74 -18.11
N ARG A 34 8.10 13.42 -16.86
CA ARG A 34 7.62 14.11 -15.65
C ARG A 34 7.81 15.63 -15.70
N GLU A 35 8.95 16.09 -16.21
CA GLU A 35 9.30 17.51 -16.33
C GLU A 35 8.74 18.17 -17.60
N LEU A 36 8.17 17.39 -18.52
CA LEU A 36 7.64 17.85 -19.81
C LEU A 36 6.13 18.13 -19.78
N VAL A 37 5.43 17.66 -18.74
CA VAL A 37 3.98 17.80 -18.58
C VAL A 37 3.64 18.53 -17.28
N SER A 38 2.45 19.12 -17.21
CA SER A 38 1.98 19.68 -15.93
C SER A 38 1.80 18.56 -14.90
N GLN A 39 1.99 18.86 -13.62
CA GLN A 39 1.76 17.88 -12.54
C GLN A 39 0.33 17.30 -12.57
N THR A 40 -0.66 18.12 -12.94
CA THR A 40 -2.05 17.66 -13.08
C THR A 40 -2.20 16.67 -14.25
N ASP A 41 -1.57 16.95 -15.39
CA ASP A 41 -1.60 16.04 -16.55
C ASP A 41 -0.85 14.75 -16.24
N TYR A 42 0.29 14.84 -15.55
CA TYR A 42 1.03 13.67 -15.08
C TYR A 42 0.16 12.73 -14.22
N PHE A 43 -0.55 13.29 -13.23
CA PHE A 43 -1.47 12.53 -12.38
C PHE A 43 -2.67 11.98 -13.13
N VAL A 44 -3.19 12.71 -14.12
CA VAL A 44 -4.24 12.21 -15.02
C VAL A 44 -3.76 11.00 -15.80
N THR A 45 -2.57 11.07 -16.40
CA THR A 45 -1.99 9.95 -17.16
C THR A 45 -1.81 8.71 -16.27
N ILE A 46 -1.33 8.86 -15.03
CA ILE A 46 -1.19 7.73 -14.09
C ILE A 46 -2.53 7.02 -13.87
N LEU A 47 -3.61 7.78 -13.64
CA LEU A 47 -4.94 7.20 -13.42
C LEU A 47 -5.52 6.59 -14.70
N ASP A 48 -5.25 7.18 -15.86
CA ASP A 48 -5.70 6.65 -17.16
C ASP A 48 -5.02 5.34 -17.54
N GLU A 49 -3.71 5.23 -17.32
CA GLU A 49 -2.97 3.97 -17.49
C GLU A 49 -3.50 2.90 -16.55
N TRP A 50 -3.81 3.25 -15.30
CA TRP A 50 -4.46 2.30 -14.41
C TRP A 50 -5.86 1.92 -14.87
N LEU A 51 -6.67 2.86 -15.34
CA LEU A 51 -8.05 2.63 -15.79
C LEU A 51 -8.11 1.77 -17.05
N SER A 52 -7.14 1.91 -17.97
CA SER A 52 -7.06 1.16 -19.22
C SER A 52 -6.74 -0.33 -19.01
N GLU A 53 -6.09 -0.70 -17.90
CA GLU A 53 -5.80 -2.09 -17.56
C GLU A 53 -7.09 -2.85 -17.15
N THR A 54 -7.67 -3.58 -18.09
CA THR A 54 -8.95 -4.29 -17.92
C THR A 54 -8.82 -5.64 -17.21
N ASN A 55 -7.62 -6.22 -17.14
CA ASN A 55 -7.39 -7.56 -16.59
C ASN A 55 -6.92 -7.56 -15.13
N GLN A 56 -6.89 -6.40 -14.47
CA GLN A 56 -6.43 -6.33 -13.09
C GLN A 56 -7.40 -7.04 -12.12
N TYR A 57 -6.92 -8.12 -11.51
CA TYR A 57 -7.63 -8.83 -10.44
C TYR A 57 -7.88 -7.92 -9.22
N GLY A 58 -9.16 -7.78 -8.85
CA GLY A 58 -9.59 -7.00 -7.67
C GLY A 58 -9.76 -5.49 -7.89
N LYS A 59 -9.73 -5.00 -9.13
CA LYS A 59 -9.94 -3.57 -9.46
C LYS A 59 -11.22 -2.96 -8.82
N PRO A 60 -12.39 -3.63 -8.78
CA PRO A 60 -13.57 -3.11 -8.08
C PRO A 60 -13.36 -2.94 -6.57
N ILE A 61 -12.55 -3.80 -5.95
CA ILE A 61 -12.22 -3.71 -4.52
C ILE A 61 -11.30 -2.50 -4.28
N VAL A 62 -10.32 -2.29 -5.17
CA VAL A 62 -9.46 -1.10 -5.13
C VAL A 62 -10.30 0.17 -5.22
N LYS A 63 -11.22 0.27 -6.19
CA LYS A 63 -12.16 1.40 -6.31
C LYS A 63 -12.94 1.62 -5.00
N ARG A 64 -13.51 0.56 -4.42
CA ARG A 64 -14.28 0.65 -3.17
C ARG A 64 -13.44 1.18 -2.01
N ILE A 65 -12.20 0.71 -1.85
CA ILE A 65 -11.30 1.18 -0.79
C ILE A 65 -10.84 2.61 -1.07
N MET A 66 -10.57 2.95 -2.34
CA MET A 66 -10.18 4.29 -2.77
C MET A 66 -11.27 5.32 -2.40
N MET A 67 -12.54 4.96 -2.57
CA MET A 67 -13.67 5.79 -2.13
C MET A 67 -13.68 6.04 -0.61
N LEU A 68 -13.28 5.06 0.20
CA LEU A 68 -13.21 5.24 1.66
C LEU A 68 -12.09 6.20 2.04
N PHE A 69 -10.93 6.11 1.41
CA PHE A 69 -9.85 7.07 1.59
C PHE A 69 -10.28 8.48 1.19
N ILE A 70 -10.91 8.64 0.02
CA ILE A 70 -11.42 9.96 -0.43
C ILE A 70 -12.41 10.54 0.58
N LYS A 71 -13.35 9.72 1.08
CA LYS A 71 -14.31 10.17 2.11
C LYS A 71 -13.59 10.62 3.39
N LEU A 72 -12.62 9.84 3.85
CA LEU A 72 -11.79 10.20 5.00
C LEU A 72 -11.08 11.54 4.79
N TYR A 73 -10.48 11.77 3.61
CA TYR A 73 -9.80 13.02 3.29
C TYR A 73 -10.78 14.20 3.27
N ILE A 74 -11.90 14.07 2.55
CA ILE A 74 -12.89 15.15 2.42
C ILE A 74 -13.45 15.54 3.78
N GLU A 75 -13.81 14.57 4.62
CA GLU A 75 -14.34 14.86 5.97
C GLU A 75 -13.30 15.56 6.85
N ALA A 76 -12.01 15.18 6.76
CA ALA A 76 -10.96 15.89 7.48
C ALA A 76 -10.76 17.33 6.94
N PHE A 77 -10.80 17.52 5.61
CA PHE A 77 -10.76 18.85 4.99
C PHE A 77 -11.92 19.74 5.41
N GLU A 78 -13.13 19.19 5.60
CA GLU A 78 -14.29 19.95 6.07
C GLU A 78 -14.10 20.49 7.50
N ILE A 79 -13.33 19.80 8.34
CA ILE A 79 -13.06 20.22 9.72
C ILE A 79 -11.83 21.13 9.83
N ASN A 80 -10.68 20.70 9.32
CA ASN A 80 -9.44 21.48 9.35
C ASN A 80 -8.61 21.26 8.07
N PRO A 81 -8.77 22.12 7.05
CA PRO A 81 -8.07 21.96 5.79
C PRO A 81 -6.54 22.02 5.91
N GLU A 82 -6.02 22.94 6.72
CA GLU A 82 -4.58 23.19 6.85
C GLU A 82 -3.88 21.99 7.48
N GLU A 83 -4.38 21.53 8.63
CA GLU A 83 -3.83 20.37 9.33
C GLU A 83 -3.97 19.08 8.50
N THR A 84 -5.05 18.96 7.73
CA THR A 84 -5.23 17.83 6.79
C THR A 84 -4.15 17.82 5.70
N ILE A 85 -3.85 18.98 5.11
CA ILE A 85 -2.74 19.09 4.12
C ILE A 85 -1.42 18.74 4.79
N GLU A 86 -1.16 19.23 6.00
CA GLU A 86 0.08 18.96 6.72
C GLU A 86 0.26 17.46 6.99
N VAL A 87 -0.77 16.76 7.47
CA VAL A 87 -0.74 15.31 7.70
C VAL A 87 -0.44 14.54 6.40
N LEU A 88 -1.15 14.85 5.32
CA LEU A 88 -0.96 14.17 4.04
C LEU A 88 0.41 14.47 3.43
N ALA A 89 0.90 15.70 3.53
CA ALA A 89 2.22 16.08 3.04
C ALA A 89 3.34 15.45 3.89
N ALA A 90 3.19 15.44 5.22
CA ALA A 90 4.14 14.86 6.16
C ALA A 90 4.31 13.36 5.94
N TYR A 91 3.23 12.65 5.58
CA TYR A 91 3.35 11.24 5.20
C TYR A 91 4.34 11.04 4.04
N TRP A 92 4.30 11.89 3.02
CA TRP A 92 5.14 11.69 1.84
C TRP A 92 6.58 12.13 2.02
N ARG A 93 6.81 13.28 2.65
CA ARG A 93 8.14 13.91 2.73
C ARG A 93 8.78 13.87 4.12
N GLY A 94 8.05 13.36 5.11
CA GLY A 94 8.39 13.49 6.52
C GLY A 94 8.19 14.91 7.03
N THR A 95 8.67 15.18 8.25
CA THR A 95 8.70 16.51 8.83
C THR A 95 10.14 16.92 9.14
N LYS A 96 10.36 18.21 9.46
CA LYS A 96 11.68 18.68 9.90
C LYS A 96 12.16 17.98 11.17
N ASP A 97 11.24 17.75 12.10
CA ASP A 97 11.53 17.14 13.40
C ASP A 97 11.61 15.62 13.32
N ASN A 98 10.97 15.02 12.30
CA ASN A 98 10.98 13.58 12.08
C ASN A 98 11.06 13.24 10.58
N PRO A 99 12.26 13.37 9.96
CA PRO A 99 12.44 13.03 8.54
C PRO A 99 12.16 11.56 8.24
N GLU A 100 12.37 10.67 9.21
CA GLU A 100 12.11 9.22 9.11
C GLU A 100 10.62 8.85 9.10
N SER A 101 9.72 9.83 9.29
CA SER A 101 8.27 9.62 9.18
C SER A 101 7.76 9.56 7.74
N GLU A 102 8.64 9.81 6.76
CA GLU A 102 8.30 9.67 5.34
C GLU A 102 7.95 8.21 4.97
N GLY A 103 6.96 8.06 4.08
CA GLY A 103 6.49 6.77 3.60
C GLY A 103 7.01 6.38 2.22
N ILE A 104 7.77 7.24 1.53
CA ILE A 104 8.28 6.91 0.19
C ILE A 104 9.33 5.79 0.25
N SER A 105 10.21 5.74 1.26
CA SER A 105 11.15 4.62 1.42
C SER A 105 10.44 3.29 1.65
N GLY A 106 9.41 3.30 2.50
CA GLY A 106 8.55 2.14 2.75
C GLY A 106 7.83 1.66 1.48
N TYR A 107 7.40 2.60 0.64
CA TYR A 107 6.82 2.31 -0.66
C TYR A 107 7.84 1.70 -1.62
N THR A 108 9.01 2.34 -1.79
CA THR A 108 10.10 1.90 -2.68
C THR A 108 10.53 0.47 -2.35
N GLU A 109 10.78 0.17 -1.06
CA GLU A 109 11.12 -1.19 -0.63
C GLU A 109 9.98 -2.17 -0.95
N THR A 110 8.73 -1.80 -0.66
CA THR A 110 7.58 -2.66 -0.94
C THR A 110 7.52 -3.02 -2.43
N VAL A 111 7.56 -2.04 -3.34
CA VAL A 111 7.49 -2.34 -4.77
C VAL A 111 8.69 -3.12 -5.27
N ARG A 112 9.90 -2.85 -4.74
CA ARG A 112 11.13 -3.58 -5.08
C ARG A 112 11.00 -5.08 -4.75
N TYR A 113 10.56 -5.44 -3.54
CA TYR A 113 10.38 -6.85 -3.17
C TYR A 113 9.30 -7.56 -4.00
N HIS A 114 8.23 -6.88 -4.38
CA HIS A 114 7.23 -7.45 -5.29
C HIS A 114 7.81 -7.72 -6.68
N HIS A 115 8.60 -6.80 -7.22
CA HIS A 115 9.26 -6.97 -8.52
C HIS A 115 10.31 -8.09 -8.47
N GLU A 116 11.09 -8.17 -7.38
CA GLU A 116 12.05 -9.24 -7.16
C GLU A 116 11.36 -10.62 -7.10
N ALA A 117 10.28 -10.74 -6.32
CA ALA A 117 9.51 -11.99 -6.23
C ALA A 117 8.93 -12.42 -7.59
N LYS A 118 8.40 -11.46 -8.37
CA LYS A 118 7.92 -11.69 -9.74
C LYS A 118 9.04 -12.15 -10.67
N ARG A 119 10.22 -11.53 -10.61
CA ARG A 119 11.38 -11.93 -11.42
C ARG A 119 11.79 -13.37 -11.11
N ILE A 120 11.93 -13.72 -9.83
CA ILE A 120 12.34 -15.06 -9.40
C ILE A 120 11.37 -16.15 -9.88
N ILE A 121 10.06 -15.90 -9.84
CA ILE A 121 9.09 -16.89 -10.33
C ILE A 121 9.11 -17.01 -11.86
N THR A 122 9.25 -15.91 -12.59
CA THR A 122 9.38 -15.95 -14.06
C THR A 122 10.63 -16.74 -14.49
N GLU A 123 11.76 -16.54 -13.81
CA GLU A 123 12.98 -17.31 -14.04
C GLU A 123 12.78 -18.81 -13.74
N LEU A 124 12.00 -19.14 -12.71
CA LEU A 124 11.68 -20.52 -12.37
C LEU A 124 10.72 -21.17 -13.38
N GLU A 125 9.78 -20.40 -13.94
CA GLU A 125 8.83 -20.87 -14.95
C GLU A 125 9.53 -21.25 -16.26
N GLY A 126 10.58 -20.53 -16.63
CA GLY A 126 11.39 -20.79 -17.82
C GLY A 126 12.30 -22.03 -17.73
N LYS A 127 12.38 -22.70 -16.58
CA LYS A 127 13.22 -23.89 -16.37
C LYS A 127 12.43 -25.18 -16.63
N SER A 128 13.06 -26.12 -17.34
CA SER A 128 12.51 -27.47 -17.60
C SER A 128 12.42 -28.32 -16.32
N GLU A 129 13.39 -28.19 -15.42
CA GLU A 129 13.39 -28.82 -14.10
C GLU A 129 13.41 -27.76 -13.00
N ARG A 130 12.48 -27.88 -12.04
CA ARG A 130 12.34 -26.93 -10.92
C ARG A 130 12.82 -27.59 -9.63
N LYS A 131 13.97 -27.17 -9.11
CA LYS A 131 14.52 -27.75 -7.87
C LYS A 131 13.72 -27.30 -6.66
N LEU A 132 13.64 -28.16 -5.65
CA LEU A 132 12.97 -27.88 -4.37
C LEU A 132 13.47 -26.59 -3.70
N SER A 133 14.78 -26.33 -3.75
CA SER A 133 15.39 -25.12 -3.20
C SER A 133 14.91 -23.85 -3.91
N GLU A 134 14.74 -23.90 -5.23
CA GLU A 134 14.29 -22.78 -6.04
C GLU A 134 12.81 -22.47 -5.79
N GLN A 135 11.98 -23.50 -5.68
CA GLN A 135 10.57 -23.34 -5.30
C GLN A 135 10.42 -22.70 -3.91
N LYS A 136 11.25 -23.14 -2.93
CA LYS A 136 11.27 -22.54 -1.60
C LYS A 136 11.74 -21.09 -1.64
N HIS A 137 12.75 -20.78 -2.43
CA HIS A 137 13.26 -19.42 -2.57
C HIS A 137 12.24 -18.48 -3.22
N ALA A 138 11.57 -18.92 -4.29
CA ALA A 138 10.49 -18.16 -4.92
C ALA A 138 9.36 -17.86 -3.92
N MET A 139 8.87 -18.87 -3.21
CA MET A 139 7.82 -18.68 -2.22
C MET A 139 8.25 -17.83 -1.02
N ALA A 140 9.49 -17.98 -0.55
CA ALA A 140 10.03 -17.13 0.50
C ALA A 140 10.05 -15.66 0.07
N SER A 141 10.40 -15.37 -1.19
CA SER A 141 10.42 -14.01 -1.73
C SER A 141 9.01 -13.39 -1.75
N PHE A 142 7.99 -14.16 -2.11
CA PHE A 142 6.59 -13.70 -1.99
C PHE A 142 6.15 -13.49 -0.54
N LEU A 143 6.54 -14.36 0.39
CA LEU A 143 6.24 -14.14 1.81
C LEU A 143 6.88 -12.86 2.35
N THR A 144 8.14 -12.59 1.96
CA THR A 144 8.83 -11.33 2.29
C THR A 144 8.11 -10.12 1.70
N ALA A 145 7.75 -10.15 0.41
CA ALA A 145 7.02 -9.06 -0.24
C ALA A 145 5.66 -8.78 0.42
N TYR A 146 4.94 -9.83 0.84
CA TYR A 146 3.72 -9.70 1.62
C TYR A 146 3.98 -9.02 2.98
N SER A 147 5.01 -9.47 3.70
CA SER A 147 5.39 -8.90 5.00
C SER A 147 5.70 -7.40 4.88
N LYS A 148 6.47 -7.00 3.88
CA LYS A 148 6.76 -5.59 3.57
C LYS A 148 5.52 -4.77 3.25
N SER A 149 4.56 -5.37 2.53
CA SER A 149 3.28 -4.72 2.26
C SER A 149 2.45 -4.52 3.54
N VAL A 150 2.49 -5.48 4.47
CA VAL A 150 1.83 -5.38 5.77
C VAL A 150 2.47 -4.28 6.63
N GLU A 151 3.81 -4.19 6.64
CA GLU A 151 4.55 -3.10 7.29
C GLU A 151 4.15 -1.73 6.72
N TYR A 152 4.11 -1.62 5.39
CA TYR A 152 3.75 -0.37 4.71
C TYR A 152 2.30 0.07 4.97
N ILE A 153 1.35 -0.87 5.04
CA ILE A 153 -0.02 -0.54 5.50
C ILE A 153 -0.01 0.01 6.93
N GLY A 154 0.90 -0.48 7.79
CA GLY A 154 1.11 0.09 9.12
C GLY A 154 1.63 1.52 9.12
N GLN A 155 2.30 1.97 8.06
CA GLN A 155 2.68 3.36 7.84
C GLN A 155 1.48 4.17 7.33
N ILE A 156 0.71 3.64 6.35
CA ILE A 156 -0.52 4.26 5.83
C ILE A 156 -1.55 4.52 6.94
N LEU A 157 -1.65 3.64 7.93
CA LEU A 157 -2.59 3.84 9.04
C LEU A 157 -2.24 5.03 9.94
N VAL A 158 -1.00 5.51 9.95
CA VAL A 158 -0.60 6.68 10.76
C VAL A 158 -1.37 7.94 10.32
N PRO A 159 -1.28 8.40 9.06
CA PRO A 159 -2.09 9.54 8.62
C PRO A 159 -3.58 9.25 8.70
N CYS A 160 -4.04 8.02 8.46
CA CYS A 160 -5.46 7.70 8.61
C CYS A 160 -5.98 7.94 10.03
N ILE A 161 -5.20 7.57 11.05
CA ILE A 161 -5.53 7.81 12.45
C ILE A 161 -5.52 9.32 12.74
N GLN A 162 -4.53 10.05 12.26
CA GLN A 162 -4.46 11.51 12.43
C GLN A 162 -5.68 12.20 11.82
N LEU A 163 -6.06 11.84 10.59
CA LEU A 163 -7.23 12.37 9.90
C LEU A 163 -8.54 12.10 10.66
N VAL A 164 -8.70 10.92 11.26
CA VAL A 164 -9.88 10.62 12.10
C VAL A 164 -9.90 11.49 13.36
N HIS A 165 -8.75 11.76 13.97
CA HIS A 165 -8.69 12.66 15.13
C HIS A 165 -9.02 14.10 14.74
N ILE A 166 -8.55 14.56 13.57
CA ILE A 166 -8.98 15.85 13.00
C ILE A 166 -10.50 15.90 12.87
N ILE A 167 -11.12 14.87 12.28
CA ILE A 167 -12.59 14.79 12.12
C ILE A 167 -13.31 14.90 13.46
N ASN A 168 -12.76 14.29 14.51
CA ASN A 168 -13.34 14.30 15.85
C ASN A 168 -13.00 15.57 16.66
N GLY A 169 -12.16 16.47 16.14
CA GLY A 169 -11.64 17.62 16.89
C GLY A 169 -10.71 17.22 18.05
N GLU A 170 -10.05 16.07 17.93
CA GLU A 170 -9.18 15.48 18.93
C GLU A 170 -7.70 15.67 18.57
N GLN A 171 -6.84 15.73 19.59
CA GLN A 171 -5.39 15.75 19.41
C GLN A 171 -4.82 14.33 19.43
N VAL A 172 -3.77 14.08 18.64
CA VAL A 172 -3.13 12.77 18.54
C VAL A 172 -1.63 12.87 18.75
N ASP A 173 -1.10 11.99 19.61
CA ASP A 173 0.35 11.80 19.74
C ASP A 173 0.85 10.95 18.56
N THR A 174 1.24 11.64 17.48
CA THR A 174 1.72 11.03 16.24
C THR A 174 2.91 10.10 16.47
N ILE A 175 3.86 10.47 17.34
CA ILE A 175 5.06 9.67 17.62
C ILE A 175 4.67 8.36 18.29
N ARG A 176 3.73 8.41 19.24
CA ARG A 176 3.18 7.21 19.87
C ARG A 176 2.48 6.33 18.85
N VAL A 177 1.64 6.90 17.98
CA VAL A 177 0.95 6.13 16.94
C VAL A 177 1.95 5.46 16.01
N MET A 178 2.98 6.18 15.53
CA MET A 178 4.03 5.62 14.67
C MET A 178 4.71 4.40 15.28
N LYS A 179 5.08 4.48 16.57
CA LYS A 179 5.76 3.40 17.32
C LYS A 179 4.85 2.23 17.71
N SER A 180 3.53 2.39 17.56
CA SER A 180 2.58 1.35 17.95
C SER A 180 2.60 0.16 16.98
N PRO A 181 2.47 -1.08 17.48
CA PRO A 181 2.29 -2.25 16.63
C PRO A 181 1.08 -2.13 15.70
N LEU A 182 1.12 -2.80 14.54
CA LEU A 182 0.03 -2.76 13.56
C LEU A 182 -1.34 -3.15 14.15
N TYR A 183 -1.38 -4.08 15.12
CA TYR A 183 -2.65 -4.45 15.75
C TYR A 183 -3.27 -3.30 16.56
N GLU A 184 -2.44 -2.47 17.20
CA GLU A 184 -2.89 -1.30 17.96
C GLU A 184 -3.36 -0.20 17.03
N LYS A 185 -2.62 0.04 15.93
CA LYS A 185 -3.04 0.99 14.88
C LYS A 185 -4.40 0.62 14.29
N VAL A 186 -4.60 -0.65 13.93
CA VAL A 186 -5.89 -1.13 13.41
C VAL A 186 -7.00 -0.93 14.44
N LYS A 187 -6.75 -1.26 15.71
CA LYS A 187 -7.74 -1.09 16.78
C LYS A 187 -8.09 0.39 16.97
N LEU A 188 -7.09 1.25 17.11
CA LEU A 188 -7.24 2.69 17.30
C LEU A 188 -8.00 3.33 16.14
N PHE A 189 -7.62 3.03 14.89
CA PHE A 189 -8.30 3.54 13.71
C PHE A 189 -9.78 3.13 13.66
N ASN A 190 -10.07 1.86 13.90
CA ASN A 190 -11.44 1.34 13.86
C ASN A 190 -12.29 1.88 15.01
N GLU A 191 -11.74 2.04 16.21
CA GLU A 191 -12.45 2.60 17.37
C GLU A 191 -12.73 4.10 17.18
N ALA A 192 -11.70 4.88 16.83
CA ALA A 192 -11.83 6.33 16.64
C ALA A 192 -12.77 6.69 15.47
N SER A 193 -12.82 5.86 14.43
CA SER A 193 -13.74 6.06 13.29
C SER A 193 -15.12 5.44 13.49
N SER A 194 -15.41 4.88 14.68
CA SER A 194 -16.65 4.11 14.93
C SER A 194 -16.91 3.03 13.86
N ASN A 195 -15.84 2.39 13.39
CA ASN A 195 -15.81 1.39 12.31
C ASN A 195 -16.28 1.87 10.92
N LYS A 196 -16.45 3.18 10.70
CA LYS A 196 -16.90 3.76 9.43
C LYS A 196 -16.01 3.36 8.25
N TYR A 197 -14.71 3.25 8.50
CA TYR A 197 -13.69 2.92 7.49
C TYR A 197 -13.08 1.52 7.65
N LYS A 198 -13.73 0.64 8.43
CA LYS A 198 -13.20 -0.68 8.81
C LYS A 198 -12.78 -1.55 7.62
N ALA A 199 -13.41 -1.39 6.46
CA ALA A 199 -13.03 -2.10 5.24
C ALA A 199 -11.58 -1.82 4.77
N ILE A 200 -10.95 -0.71 5.17
CA ILE A 200 -9.52 -0.45 4.94
C ILE A 200 -8.64 -1.43 5.75
N THR A 201 -9.09 -1.88 6.92
CA THR A 201 -8.32 -2.77 7.80
C THR A 201 -8.74 -4.23 7.73
N ASP A 202 -9.99 -4.53 7.36
CA ASP A 202 -10.54 -5.91 7.26
C ASP A 202 -9.85 -6.78 6.21
N VAL A 203 -9.17 -6.15 5.25
CA VAL A 203 -8.29 -6.80 4.27
C VAL A 203 -7.08 -7.50 4.91
N LEU A 204 -6.67 -7.08 6.11
CA LEU A 204 -5.56 -7.68 6.85
C LEU A 204 -6.07 -8.89 7.63
N ASN A 205 -5.73 -10.09 7.16
CA ASN A 205 -6.02 -11.30 7.93
C ASN A 205 -5.25 -11.27 9.26
N ARG A 206 -5.97 -11.11 10.37
CA ARG A 206 -5.41 -10.99 11.72
C ARG A 206 -4.46 -12.14 12.08
N ASP A 207 -4.85 -13.37 11.75
CA ASP A 207 -4.08 -14.55 12.12
C ASP A 207 -2.78 -14.65 11.32
N ILE A 208 -2.84 -14.36 10.02
CA ILE A 208 -1.69 -14.36 9.13
C ILE A 208 -0.75 -13.23 9.48
N ARG A 209 -1.25 -12.01 9.71
CA ARG A 209 -0.44 -10.87 10.18
C ARG A 209 0.29 -11.22 11.48
N ASN A 210 -0.42 -11.80 12.45
CA ASN A 210 0.20 -12.18 13.72
C ASN A 210 1.24 -13.29 13.55
N ALA A 211 1.02 -14.23 12.63
CA ALA A 211 2.00 -15.26 12.31
C ALA A 211 3.25 -14.68 11.61
N ASP A 212 3.05 -13.70 10.73
CA ASP A 212 4.10 -12.97 10.01
C ASP A 212 5.02 -12.21 10.97
N SER A 213 4.45 -11.43 11.90
CA SER A 213 5.20 -10.69 12.92
C SER A 213 6.03 -11.56 13.88
N HIS A 214 5.84 -12.88 13.87
CA HIS A 214 6.57 -13.84 14.68
C HIS A 214 7.30 -14.90 13.83
N LEU A 215 7.50 -14.66 12.53
CA LEU A 215 8.22 -15.54 11.59
C LEU A 215 7.68 -16.98 11.56
N ASN A 216 6.37 -17.12 11.70
CA ASN A 216 5.70 -18.42 11.83
C ASN A 216 4.96 -18.85 10.56
N ILE A 217 5.29 -18.26 9.40
CA ILE A 217 4.74 -18.62 8.09
C ILE A 217 5.82 -19.35 7.28
N ARG A 218 5.50 -20.53 6.73
CA ARG A 218 6.44 -21.28 5.88
C ARG A 218 5.74 -22.00 4.74
N TYR A 219 6.44 -22.11 3.61
CA TYR A 219 5.99 -22.91 2.47
C TYR A 219 6.40 -24.38 2.63
N VAL A 220 5.47 -25.30 2.36
CA VAL A 220 5.69 -26.76 2.36
C VAL A 220 5.50 -27.30 0.94
N PRO A 221 6.59 -27.44 0.16
CA PRO A 221 6.49 -27.76 -1.27
C PRO A 221 5.87 -29.13 -1.57
N SER A 222 6.13 -30.13 -0.74
CA SER A 222 5.59 -31.49 -0.92
C SER A 222 4.06 -31.56 -0.88
N LYS A 223 3.42 -30.54 -0.29
CA LYS A 223 1.96 -30.42 -0.16
C LYS A 223 1.38 -29.27 -0.99
N GLY A 224 2.21 -28.37 -1.54
CA GLY A 224 1.73 -27.16 -2.22
C GLY A 224 0.95 -26.21 -1.30
N ILE A 225 1.32 -26.14 -0.02
CA ILE A 225 0.64 -25.32 1.00
C ILE A 225 1.60 -24.35 1.70
N ILE A 226 1.02 -23.33 2.32
CA ILE A 226 1.65 -22.46 3.30
C ILE A 226 1.10 -22.81 4.68
N GLU A 227 1.99 -23.07 5.62
CA GLU A 227 1.66 -23.28 7.01
C GLU A 227 1.86 -21.99 7.80
N TYR A 228 0.92 -21.66 8.68
CA TYR A 228 1.09 -20.58 9.66
C TYR A 228 0.66 -21.03 11.06
N LYS A 229 1.34 -20.53 12.10
CA LYS A 229 1.01 -20.86 13.49
C LYS A 229 0.15 -19.77 14.13
N LYS A 230 -0.86 -20.19 14.88
CA LYS A 230 -1.76 -19.32 15.65
C LYS A 230 -1.86 -19.80 17.10
N ARG A 231 -1.80 -18.85 18.03
CA ARG A 231 -2.04 -19.09 19.45
C ARG A 231 -3.55 -19.17 19.73
N MET A 232 -3.98 -20.26 20.36
CA MET A 232 -5.33 -20.48 20.86
C MET A 232 -5.28 -20.74 22.36
N GLY A 233 -5.52 -19.70 23.16
CA GLY A 233 -5.31 -19.74 24.61
C GLY A 233 -3.84 -20.05 24.95
N ALA A 234 -3.62 -21.16 25.66
CA ALA A 234 -2.29 -21.63 26.02
C ALA A 234 -1.61 -22.49 24.94
N LYS A 235 -2.31 -22.89 23.86
CA LYS A 235 -1.78 -23.80 22.83
C LYS A 235 -1.41 -23.06 21.54
N ILE A 236 -0.38 -23.53 20.85
CA ILE A 236 -0.06 -23.10 19.47
C ILE A 236 -0.58 -24.18 18.52
N LYS A 237 -1.37 -23.80 17.53
CA LYS A 237 -1.87 -24.68 16.46
C LYS A 237 -1.30 -24.25 15.12
N THR A 238 -1.00 -25.21 14.26
CA THR A 238 -0.62 -25.00 12.86
C THR A 238 -1.88 -25.02 12.00
N TYR A 239 -1.98 -24.07 11.09
CA TYR A 239 -3.01 -23.97 10.07
C TYR A 239 -2.36 -24.03 8.71
N GLU A 240 -3.10 -24.53 7.73
CA GLU A 240 -2.66 -24.73 6.37
C GLU A 240 -3.53 -23.89 5.43
N VAL A 241 -2.93 -23.32 4.39
CA VAL A 241 -3.62 -22.68 3.27
C VAL A 241 -2.96 -23.10 1.98
N THR A 242 -3.74 -23.39 0.94
CA THR A 242 -3.16 -23.76 -0.35
C THR A 242 -2.42 -22.56 -0.96
N VAL A 243 -1.40 -22.81 -1.79
CA VAL A 243 -0.74 -21.73 -2.54
C VAL A 243 -1.75 -20.96 -3.42
N HIS A 244 -2.70 -21.68 -4.02
CA HIS A 244 -3.77 -21.07 -4.80
C HIS A 244 -4.61 -20.09 -3.97
N ASP A 245 -5.10 -20.52 -2.81
CA ASP A 245 -5.89 -19.66 -1.91
C ASP A 245 -5.07 -18.48 -1.38
N TRP A 246 -3.77 -18.68 -1.12
CA TRP A 246 -2.88 -17.59 -0.72
C TRP A 246 -2.85 -16.48 -1.76
N PHE A 247 -2.62 -16.82 -3.03
CA PHE A 247 -2.51 -15.84 -4.11
C PHE A 247 -3.86 -15.26 -4.56
N LEU A 248 -4.98 -15.94 -4.32
CA LEU A 248 -6.30 -15.39 -4.66
C LEU A 248 -6.91 -14.57 -3.53
N ASN A 249 -6.73 -14.99 -2.27
CA ASN A 249 -7.56 -14.52 -1.15
C ASN A 249 -6.79 -13.82 -0.03
N ILE A 250 -5.45 -13.88 -0.01
CA ILE A 250 -4.62 -13.30 1.06
C ILE A 250 -3.62 -12.29 0.49
N TYR A 251 -2.72 -12.75 -0.38
CA TYR A 251 -1.65 -11.95 -0.95
C TYR A 251 -2.08 -10.64 -1.63
N PRO A 252 -3.11 -10.62 -2.52
CA PRO A 252 -3.44 -9.42 -3.28
C PRO A 252 -4.09 -8.32 -2.43
N LYS A 253 -4.67 -8.68 -1.28
CA LYS A 253 -5.45 -7.77 -0.43
C LYS A 253 -4.62 -6.60 0.11
N VAL A 254 -3.37 -6.86 0.48
CA VAL A 254 -2.46 -5.80 0.95
C VAL A 254 -2.12 -4.82 -0.18
N GLY A 255 -1.91 -5.35 -1.40
CA GLY A 255 -1.69 -4.53 -2.59
C GLY A 255 -2.90 -3.66 -2.94
N TRP A 256 -4.12 -4.15 -2.75
CA TRP A 256 -5.33 -3.35 -3.01
C TRP A 256 -5.45 -2.13 -2.11
N VAL A 257 -5.09 -2.24 -0.83
CA VAL A 257 -5.08 -1.10 0.10
C VAL A 257 -4.04 -0.09 -0.30
N ILE A 258 -2.82 -0.55 -0.55
CA ILE A 258 -1.70 0.31 -0.93
C ILE A 258 -2.09 1.08 -2.19
N GLN A 259 -2.49 0.39 -3.25
CA GLN A 259 -2.89 1.03 -4.50
C GLN A 259 -4.04 2.02 -4.32
N ALA A 260 -5.07 1.66 -3.55
CA ALA A 260 -6.18 2.55 -3.25
C ALA A 260 -5.73 3.82 -2.49
N TYR A 261 -4.79 3.70 -1.56
CA TYR A 261 -4.22 4.84 -0.84
C TYR A 261 -3.45 5.77 -1.78
N ILE A 262 -2.54 5.22 -2.61
CA ILE A 262 -1.76 6.03 -3.57
C ILE A 262 -2.69 6.74 -4.56
N TYR A 263 -3.60 6.01 -5.21
CA TYR A 263 -4.45 6.60 -6.26
C TYR A 263 -5.53 7.54 -5.72
N SER A 264 -6.03 7.32 -4.50
CA SER A 264 -6.89 8.31 -3.85
C SER A 264 -6.12 9.62 -3.58
N GLY A 265 -4.86 9.52 -3.14
CA GLY A 265 -3.98 10.68 -2.99
C GLY A 265 -3.75 11.43 -4.30
N VAL A 266 -3.41 10.72 -5.37
CA VAL A 266 -3.26 11.27 -6.73
C VAL A 266 -4.54 12.00 -7.17
N LEU A 267 -5.71 11.38 -6.97
CA LEU A 267 -6.98 11.99 -7.34
C LEU A 267 -7.26 13.27 -6.55
N ILE A 268 -6.99 13.30 -5.23
CA ILE A 268 -7.11 14.52 -4.43
C ILE A 268 -6.14 15.62 -4.88
N CYS A 269 -4.90 15.28 -5.24
CA CYS A 269 -3.95 16.24 -5.79
C CYS A 269 -4.47 16.89 -7.09
N ILE A 270 -5.14 16.12 -7.96
CA ILE A 270 -5.85 16.69 -9.12
C ILE A 270 -6.96 17.64 -8.66
N GLY A 271 -7.71 17.29 -7.60
CA GLY A 271 -8.76 18.13 -7.02
C GLY A 271 -8.26 19.51 -6.57
N PHE A 272 -7.08 19.58 -5.96
CA PHE A 272 -6.47 20.83 -5.53
C PHE A 272 -6.03 21.71 -6.70
N SER A 273 -5.53 21.12 -7.77
CA SER A 273 -4.95 21.85 -8.89
C SER A 273 -5.97 22.16 -10.00
N ASN A 274 -6.96 21.29 -10.21
CA ASN A 274 -7.91 21.38 -11.31
C ASN A 274 -9.22 20.64 -11.01
N LYS A 275 -10.20 21.37 -10.46
CA LYS A 275 -11.53 20.84 -10.11
C LYS A 275 -12.27 20.18 -11.30
N PRO A 276 -12.32 20.76 -12.52
CA PRO A 276 -12.94 20.08 -13.66
C PRO A 276 -12.35 18.69 -13.95
N LYS A 277 -11.02 18.55 -14.02
CA LYS A 277 -10.35 17.27 -14.24
C LYS A 277 -10.60 16.28 -13.10
N PHE A 278 -10.64 16.75 -11.86
CA PHE A 278 -11.02 15.90 -10.73
C PHE A 278 -12.43 15.32 -10.89
N ILE A 279 -13.42 16.15 -11.22
CA ILE A 279 -14.81 15.69 -11.42
C ILE A 279 -14.88 14.66 -12.54
N GLU A 280 -14.17 14.90 -13.64
CA GLU A 280 -14.09 13.96 -14.76
C GLU A 280 -13.51 12.61 -14.32
N LYS A 281 -12.32 12.62 -13.70
CA LYS A 281 -11.65 11.39 -13.24
C LYS A 281 -12.42 10.67 -12.15
N TYR A 282 -13.00 11.40 -11.20
CA TYR A 282 -13.87 10.81 -10.19
C TYR A 282 -15.02 10.03 -10.83
N LYS A 283 -15.71 10.62 -11.82
CA LYS A 283 -16.77 9.93 -12.57
C LYS A 283 -16.24 8.73 -13.36
N GLN A 284 -15.09 8.84 -14.01
CA GLN A 284 -14.47 7.74 -14.76
C GLN A 284 -13.96 6.59 -13.88
N ILE A 285 -13.75 6.82 -12.59
CA ILE A 285 -13.30 5.76 -11.67
C ILE A 285 -14.49 5.10 -10.98
N PHE A 286 -15.49 5.89 -10.57
CA PHE A 286 -16.55 5.43 -9.67
C PHE A 286 -17.94 5.33 -10.30
N ASN A 287 -18.20 6.03 -11.40
CA ASN A 287 -19.53 6.07 -12.02
C ASN A 287 -19.60 5.34 -13.36
N SER A 288 -18.46 4.92 -13.90
CA SER A 288 -18.34 4.05 -15.07
C SER A 288 -18.41 2.57 -14.68
N GLU A 289 -19.52 2.16 -14.06
CA GLU A 289 -19.96 0.75 -14.02
C GLU A 289 -21.50 0.71 -14.15
N SER A 290 -21.94 0.63 -15.40
CA SER A 290 -23.08 -0.19 -15.83
C SER A 290 -22.55 -1.17 -16.86
#